data_AF-A0A2P5D9V4-F1
#
_entry.id   AF-A0A2P5D9V4-F1
#
_cell.length_a   1.000
_cell.length_b   1.000
_cell.length_c   1.000
_cell.angle_alpha   90.00
_cell.angle_beta   90.00
_cell.angle_gamma   90.00
#
_symmetry.space_group_name_H-M   'P 1'
#
loop_
_entity.id
_entity.type
_entity.pdbx_description
1 polymer ?
#
loop_
_entity_poly.entity_id
_entity_poly.type
_entity_poly.pdbx_seq_one_letter_code
_entity_poly.pdbx_strand_id
1 'polypeptide(L)'
;MVDKEGIKIDQDKTKAILEIKPPKNLKQIREFVGKSRLRRFITPLASIIKPLHQLTKKNGECKWTPEHQQAFEEIKHILTNPRVMSAPLPNKEHLVYLTTSEEAIGILIA
;
A
#
# COMPACT_ATOMS: atom_id res chain seq x y z
N MET A 1 -14.97 5.16 0.84
CA MET A 1 -16.15 5.98 1.18
C MET A 1 -15.64 7.17 1.99
N VAL A 2 -16.16 8.38 1.80
CA VAL A 2 -15.77 9.54 2.63
C VAL A 2 -16.85 9.72 3.70
N ASP A 3 -16.48 9.74 4.97
CA ASP A 3 -17.37 10.05 6.08
C ASP A 3 -16.79 11.16 6.97
N LYS A 4 -17.46 11.47 8.08
CA LYS A 4 -17.06 12.51 9.02
C LYS A 4 -15.74 12.21 9.74
N GLU A 5 -15.28 10.96 9.73
CA GLU A 5 -14.04 10.51 10.37
C GLU A 5 -12.87 10.43 9.38
N GLY A 6 -13.16 10.40 8.07
CA GLY A 6 -12.18 10.55 7.02
C GLY A 6 -12.48 9.75 5.76
N ILE A 7 -11.43 9.44 4.99
CA ILE A 7 -11.53 8.58 3.82
C ILE A 7 -11.33 7.13 4.28
N LYS A 8 -12.42 6.39 4.39
CA LYS A 8 -12.38 4.95 4.67
C LYS A 8 -12.02 4.19 3.39
N ILE A 9 -11.04 3.28 3.52
CA ILE A 9 -10.73 2.31 2.47
C ILE A 9 -11.99 1.48 2.23
N ASP A 10 -12.30 1.28 0.95
CA ASP A 10 -13.42 0.46 0.49
C ASP A 10 -13.25 -0.98 1.02
N GLN A 11 -14.16 -1.40 1.89
CA GLN A 11 -14.08 -2.69 2.59
C GLN A 11 -14.10 -3.87 1.62
N ASP A 12 -14.80 -3.76 0.48
CA ASP A 12 -14.88 -4.84 -0.49
C ASP A 12 -13.56 -4.99 -1.26
N LYS A 13 -12.89 -3.86 -1.54
CA LYS A 13 -11.54 -3.88 -2.11
C LYS A 13 -10.52 -4.44 -1.13
N THR A 14 -10.65 -4.10 0.16
CA THR A 14 -9.81 -4.65 1.22
C THR A 14 -10.00 -6.16 1.35
N LYS A 15 -11.24 -6.65 1.45
CA LYS A 15 -11.56 -8.08 1.53
C LYS A 15 -10.99 -8.86 0.34
N ALA A 16 -11.17 -8.33 -0.87
CA ALA A 16 -10.65 -8.95 -2.08
C ALA A 16 -9.11 -9.09 -2.05
N ILE A 17 -8.38 -8.18 -1.40
CA ILE A 17 -6.91 -8.30 -1.23
C ILE A 17 -6.55 -9.27 -0.11
N LEU A 18 -7.31 -9.29 0.99
CA LEU A 18 -7.09 -10.19 2.13
C LEU A 18 -7.29 -11.66 1.75
N GLU A 19 -8.21 -11.96 0.84
CA GLU A 19 -8.49 -13.32 0.36
C GLU A 19 -7.46 -13.87 -0.64
N ILE A 20 -6.63 -13.00 -1.24
CA ILE A 20 -5.60 -13.45 -2.20
C ILE A 20 -4.61 -14.37 -1.48
N LYS A 21 -4.38 -15.56 -2.03
CA LYS A 21 -3.33 -16.46 -1.53
C LYS A 21 -1.94 -15.96 -1.97
N PRO A 22 -0.85 -16.35 -1.28
CA PRO A 22 0.50 -16.00 -1.70
C PRO A 22 0.72 -16.32 -3.18
N PRO A 23 1.10 -15.32 -4.00
CA PRO A 23 1.15 -15.49 -5.44
C PRO A 23 2.32 -16.39 -5.83
N LYS A 24 2.07 -17.32 -6.77
CA LYS A 24 3.04 -18.33 -7.23
C LYS A 24 3.69 -17.99 -8.57
N ASN A 25 3.20 -16.96 -9.26
CA ASN A 25 3.69 -16.58 -10.58
C ASN A 25 3.67 -15.06 -10.78
N LEU A 26 4.44 -14.57 -11.74
CA LEU A 26 4.54 -13.14 -12.07
C LEU A 26 3.19 -12.49 -12.38
N LYS A 27 2.27 -13.24 -12.99
CA LYS A 27 0.93 -12.73 -13.32
C LYS A 27 0.15 -12.41 -12.05
N GLN A 28 0.14 -13.32 -11.07
CA GLN A 28 -0.51 -13.14 -9.77
C GLN A 28 0.17 -12.05 -8.95
N ILE A 29 1.49 -11.89 -9.05
CA ILE A 29 2.20 -10.81 -8.36
C ILE A 29 1.82 -9.45 -8.98
N ARG A 30 1.80 -9.34 -10.31
CA ARG A 30 1.35 -8.11 -11.00
C ARG A 30 -0.09 -7.78 -10.65
N GLU A 31 -0.96 -8.78 -10.59
CA GLU A 31 -2.35 -8.61 -10.17
C GLU A 31 -2.46 -8.13 -8.73
N PHE A 32 -1.72 -8.74 -7.80
CA PHE A 32 -1.68 -8.34 -6.40
C PHE A 32 -1.16 -6.91 -6.23
N VAL A 33 -0.05 -6.56 -6.90
CA VAL A 33 0.53 -5.20 -6.88
C VAL A 33 -0.45 -4.18 -7.49
N GLY A 34 -1.20 -4.57 -8.52
CA GLY A 34 -2.24 -3.75 -9.13
C GLY A 34 -3.44 -3.51 -8.19
N LYS A 35 -3.92 -4.57 -7.53
CA LYS A 35 -5.06 -4.50 -6.59
C LYS A 35 -4.69 -3.78 -5.29
N SER A 36 -3.45 -3.95 -4.81
CA SER A 36 -2.92 -3.28 -3.61
C SER A 36 -2.53 -1.82 -3.84
N ARG A 37 -2.91 -1.21 -4.98
CA ARG A 37 -2.65 0.20 -5.31
C ARG A 37 -3.57 1.16 -4.52
N LEU A 38 -3.58 1.01 -3.21
CA LEU A 38 -4.28 1.87 -2.24
C LEU A 38 -3.37 3.01 -1.75
N ARG A 39 -2.42 3.44 -2.59
CA ARG A 39 -1.29 4.34 -2.29
C ARG A 39 -1.68 5.65 -1.60
N ARG A 40 -2.95 6.05 -1.65
CA ARG A 40 -3.47 7.25 -1.01
C ARG A 40 -3.88 7.05 0.45
N PHE A 41 -3.86 5.85 1.02
CA PHE A 41 -4.40 5.58 2.37
C PHE A 41 -3.42 4.90 3.32
N ILE A 42 -2.22 4.58 2.83
CA ILE A 42 -1.31 3.72 3.59
C ILE A 42 0.11 4.25 3.47
N THR A 43 0.50 5.13 4.40
CA THR A 43 1.91 5.39 4.72
C THR A 43 2.30 4.37 5.78
N PRO A 44 3.28 3.45 5.56
CA PRO A 44 4.41 3.47 4.60
C PRO A 44 4.33 2.42 3.46
N LEU A 45 3.17 2.19 2.83
CA LEU A 45 2.97 1.13 1.82
C LEU A 45 3.98 1.16 0.67
N ALA A 46 4.42 2.36 0.26
CA ALA A 46 5.39 2.52 -0.83
C ALA A 46 6.72 1.79 -0.56
N SER A 47 7.19 1.80 0.70
CA SER A 47 8.41 1.12 1.11
C SER A 47 8.23 -0.39 1.15
N ILE A 48 7.08 -0.85 1.66
CA ILE A 48 6.75 -2.27 1.82
C ILE A 48 6.48 -2.95 0.47
N ILE A 49 5.83 -2.25 -0.47
CA ILE A 49 5.49 -2.80 -1.78
C ILE A 49 6.67 -2.76 -2.78
N LYS A 50 7.76 -2.05 -2.44
CA LYS A 50 8.99 -1.95 -3.24
C LYS A 50 9.56 -3.31 -3.67
N PRO A 51 9.80 -4.29 -2.78
CA PRO A 51 10.28 -5.63 -3.17
C PRO A 51 9.36 -6.31 -4.19
N LEU A 52 8.04 -6.25 -3.98
CA LEU A 52 7.06 -6.83 -4.91
C LEU A 52 7.07 -6.10 -6.27
N HIS A 53 7.24 -4.78 -6.28
CA HIS A 53 7.38 -4.02 -7.52
C HIS A 53 8.65 -4.37 -8.29
N GLN A 54 9.78 -4.55 -7.60
CA GLN A 54 11.03 -4.97 -8.23
C GLN A 54 10.88 -6.35 -8.89
N LEU A 55 10.17 -7.26 -8.22
CA LEU A 55 9.85 -8.59 -8.75
C LEU A 55 9.01 -8.53 -10.03
N THR A 56 8.10 -7.54 -10.16
CA THR A 56 7.30 -7.38 -11.40
C THR A 56 8.06 -6.78 -12.60
N LYS A 57 9.15 -6.03 -12.34
CA LYS A 57 9.96 -5.34 -13.37
C LYS A 57 10.98 -6.25 -14.06
N LYS A 58 11.50 -7.26 -13.35
CA LYS A 58 12.42 -8.24 -13.94
C LYS A 58 11.61 -9.22 -14.80
N ASN A 59 11.82 -9.18 -16.13
CA ASN A 59 11.39 -10.25 -17.02
C ASN A 59 12.37 -11.43 -16.84
N GLY A 60 12.19 -12.23 -15.78
CA GLY A 60 13.07 -13.35 -15.44
C GLY A 60 12.47 -14.27 -14.39
N GLU A 61 13.25 -15.23 -13.89
CA GLU A 61 12.83 -16.17 -12.84
C GLU A 61 12.30 -15.43 -11.62
N CYS A 62 11.02 -15.62 -11.35
CA CYS A 62 10.35 -15.09 -10.18
C CYS A 62 10.73 -15.92 -8.94
N LYS A 63 11.84 -15.58 -8.31
CA LYS A 63 12.22 -16.19 -7.03
C LYS A 63 11.45 -15.50 -5.90
N TRP A 64 10.44 -16.18 -5.39
CA TRP A 64 9.73 -15.77 -4.18
C TRP A 64 10.63 -16.01 -2.97
N THR A 65 11.18 -14.93 -2.40
CA THR A 65 12.05 -14.96 -1.22
C THR A 65 11.25 -14.65 0.06
N PRO A 66 11.79 -14.92 1.25
CA PRO A 66 11.16 -14.53 2.52
C PRO A 66 10.82 -13.03 2.61
N GLU A 67 11.62 -12.15 2.00
CA GLU A 67 11.36 -10.71 1.97
C GLU A 67 10.07 -10.37 1.21
N HIS A 68 9.78 -11.10 0.13
CA HIS A 68 8.54 -10.94 -0.63
C HIS A 68 7.33 -11.43 0.17
N GLN A 69 7.50 -12.53 0.92
CA GLN A 69 6.46 -13.05 1.80
C GLN A 69 6.15 -12.07 2.94
N GLN A 70 7.19 -11.53 3.58
CA GLN A 70 7.05 -10.53 4.64
C GLN A 70 6.33 -9.28 4.11
N ALA A 71 6.72 -8.77 2.94
CA ALA A 71 6.05 -7.64 2.31
C ALA A 71 4.56 -7.93 2.01
N PHE A 72 4.25 -9.14 1.54
CA PHE A 72 2.88 -9.56 1.27
C PHE A 72 2.02 -9.61 2.54
N GLU A 73 2.55 -10.19 3.62
CA GLU A 73 1.85 -10.29 4.90
C GLU A 73 1.68 -8.93 5.56
N GLU A 74 2.68 -8.07 5.49
CA GLU A 74 2.61 -6.73 6.08
C GLU A 74 1.60 -5.84 5.36
N ILE A 75 1.49 -5.96 4.03
CA ILE A 75 0.41 -5.32 3.26
C ILE A 75 -0.96 -5.78 3.77
N LYS A 76 -1.15 -7.10 3.98
CA LYS A 76 -2.42 -7.62 4.52
C LYS A 76 -2.70 -7.12 5.93
N HIS A 77 -1.69 -7.12 6.80
CA HIS A 77 -1.81 -6.63 8.17
C HIS A 77 -2.25 -5.16 8.20
N ILE A 78 -1.64 -4.30 7.39
CA ILE A 78 -2.02 -2.89 7.33
C ILE A 78 -3.44 -2.71 6.76
N LEU A 79 -3.86 -3.57 5.84
CA LEU A 79 -5.22 -3.57 5.31
C LEU A 79 -6.27 -4.05 6.32
N THR A 80 -5.89 -4.90 7.30
CA THR A 80 -6.79 -5.26 8.41
C THR A 80 -6.99 -4.13 9.42
N ASN A 81 -6.00 -3.23 9.57
CA ASN A 81 -6.08 -2.08 10.45
C ASN A 81 -5.72 -0.78 9.71
N PRO A 82 -6.58 -0.31 8.79
CA PRO A 82 -6.27 0.85 7.99
C PRO A 82 -6.23 2.09 8.89
N ARG A 83 -5.09 2.79 8.92
CA ARG A 83 -5.05 4.13 9.50
C ARG A 83 -5.97 5.02 8.67
N VAL A 84 -7.03 5.51 9.30
CA VAL A 84 -7.98 6.42 8.65
C VAL A 84 -7.21 7.70 8.29
N MET A 85 -7.14 8.03 7.01
CA MET A 85 -6.73 9.36 6.60
C MET A 85 -7.92 10.28 6.79
N SER A 86 -7.82 11.21 7.73
CA SER A 86 -8.81 12.27 7.90
C SER A 86 -9.00 13.01 6.58
N ALA A 87 -10.25 13.25 6.21
CA ALA A 87 -10.54 14.10 5.06
C ALA A 87 -10.07 15.53 5.40
N PRO A 88 -9.42 16.25 4.47
CA PRO A 88 -9.05 17.63 4.71
C PRO A 88 -10.31 18.45 4.98
N LEU A 89 -10.33 19.18 6.10
CA LEU A 89 -11.45 20.02 6.47
C LEU A 89 -11.29 21.38 5.78
N PRO A 90 -12.32 21.88 5.06
CA PRO A 90 -12.29 23.23 4.51
C PRO A 90 -12.00 24.24 5.62
N ASN A 91 -11.10 25.20 5.37
CA ASN A 91 -10.73 26.27 6.30
C ASN A 91 -10.02 25.83 7.60
N LYS A 92 -9.45 24.61 7.65
CA LYS A 92 -8.44 24.27 8.66
C LYS A 92 -7.03 24.46 8.11
N GLU A 93 -6.14 24.96 8.95
CA GLU A 93 -4.71 24.88 8.72
C GLU A 93 -4.28 23.41 8.76
N HIS A 94 -3.50 23.01 7.76
CA HIS A 94 -2.93 21.67 7.67
C HIS A 94 -1.41 21.79 7.74
N LEU A 95 -0.76 20.91 8.50
CA LEU A 95 0.69 20.84 8.59
C LEU A 95 1.21 19.86 7.54
N VAL A 96 2.17 20.31 6.73
CA VAL A 96 2.84 19.46 5.75
C VAL A 96 4.22 19.09 6.27
N TYR A 97 4.43 17.81 6.55
CA TYR A 97 5.72 17.24 6.88
C TYR A 97 6.35 16.67 5.62
N LEU A 98 7.53 17.17 5.26
CA LEU A 98 8.31 16.71 4.13
C LEU A 98 9.51 15.91 4.65
N THR A 99 9.75 14.76 4.04
CA THR A 99 10.99 14.01 4.24
C THR A 99 11.58 13.66 2.88
N THR A 100 12.90 13.76 2.76
CA THR A 100 13.64 13.52 1.52
C THR A 100 14.83 12.64 1.81
N SER A 101 15.02 11.58 1.04
CA SER A 101 16.26 10.80 0.92
C SER A 101 16.75 10.82 -0.53
N GLU A 102 17.94 10.29 -0.79
CA GLU A 102 18.44 10.17 -2.16
C GLU A 102 17.52 9.33 -3.06
N GLU A 103 16.77 8.39 -2.49
CA GLU A 103 15.90 7.48 -3.25
C GLU A 103 14.40 7.84 -3.24
N ALA A 104 13.96 8.73 -2.34
CA ALA A 104 12.53 8.95 -2.13
C ALA A 104 12.18 10.31 -1.52
N ILE A 105 10.99 10.81 -1.88
CA ILE A 105 10.33 11.93 -1.21
C ILE A 105 9.08 11.38 -0.53
N GLY A 106 8.94 11.66 0.76
CA GLY A 106 7.74 11.42 1.56
C GLY A 106 7.04 12.72 1.92
N ILE A 107 5.71 12.72 1.82
CA ILE A 107 4.86 13.85 2.21
C ILE A 107 3.79 13.31 3.16
N LEU A 108 3.61 13.97 4.30
CA LEU A 108 2.51 13.74 5.23
C LEU A 108 1.77 15.06 5.45
N ILE A 109 0.44 15.04 5.35
CA ILE A 109 -0.43 16.17 5.63
C ILE A 109 -1.21 15.81 6.91
N ALA A 110 -1.16 16.67 7.93
CA ALA A 110 -1.84 16.51 9.22
C ALA A 110 -2.82 17.65 9.49
#